data_AF-A0A077P4L9-F1
#
_entry.id   AF-A0A077P4L9-F1
#
_cell.length_a   1.000
_cell.length_b   1.000
_cell.length_c   1.000
_cell.angle_alpha   90.00
_cell.angle_beta   90.00
_cell.angle_gamma   90.00
#
_symmetry.space_group_name_H-M   'P 1'
#
loop_
_entity.id
_entity.type
_entity.pdbx_description
1 polymer ?
#
loop_
_entity_poly.entity_id
_entity_poly.type
_entity_poly.pdbx_seq_one_letter_code
_entity_poly.pdbx_strand_id
1 'polypeptide(L)'
;MSLSNGSVATEMEVPSGSRITLSQPEEQPSQLIDALSGLFKQHKPVRRAFLVMAHNKSLDEKPNLLIGLELSDAPTDDDMNVLIQEAGEVACEYLTEDESVDFCLLNENERGISHYLIQHTQPFYQRKLGSWLRDTIPIVNRE
;
A
#
# COMPACT_ATOMS: atom_id res chain seq x y z
N MET A 1 35.51 -4.40 -2.06
CA MET A 1 34.56 -5.42 -1.54
C MET A 1 33.17 -4.88 -1.86
N SER A 2 32.53 -5.42 -2.90
CA SER A 2 31.16 -5.01 -3.25
C SER A 2 30.22 -5.49 -2.17
N LEU A 3 29.53 -4.56 -1.52
CA LEU A 3 28.34 -4.87 -0.74
C LEU A 3 27.31 -5.41 -1.73
N SER A 4 26.89 -6.65 -1.52
CA SER A 4 25.75 -7.24 -2.21
C SER A 4 24.54 -6.34 -2.01
N ASN A 5 23.91 -5.89 -3.11
CA ASN A 5 22.56 -5.35 -3.08
C ASN A 5 21.63 -6.43 -2.52
N GLY A 6 21.41 -6.42 -1.21
CA GLY A 6 20.29 -7.14 -0.60
C GLY A 6 19.01 -6.40 -0.99
N SER A 7 17.96 -7.13 -1.37
CA SER A 7 16.66 -6.52 -1.59
C SER A 7 16.18 -5.89 -0.28
N VAL A 8 15.78 -4.61 -0.34
CA VAL A 8 15.21 -3.90 0.82
C VAL A 8 13.83 -4.48 1.19
N ALA A 9 13.17 -5.15 0.24
CA ALA A 9 11.90 -5.84 0.43
C ALA A 9 12.09 -7.38 0.49
N THR A 10 11.25 -8.03 1.31
CA THR A 10 11.09 -9.50 1.36
C THR A 10 9.65 -9.85 1.02
N GLU A 11 9.44 -10.86 0.19
CA GLU A 11 8.10 -11.37 -0.14
C GLU A 11 7.61 -12.36 0.93
N MET A 12 6.34 -12.30 1.27
CA MET A 12 5.70 -13.20 2.23
C MET A 12 4.33 -13.66 1.70
N GLU A 13 4.09 -14.98 1.74
CA GLU A 13 2.77 -15.56 1.49
C GLU A 13 2.00 -15.68 2.81
N VAL A 14 0.79 -15.12 2.86
CA VAL A 14 -0.10 -15.25 4.02
C VAL A 14 -0.99 -16.49 3.83
N PRO A 15 -0.89 -17.52 4.70
CA PRO A 15 -1.67 -18.74 4.53
C PRO A 15 -3.18 -18.51 4.60
N SER A 16 -3.93 -19.25 3.79
CA SER A 16 -5.39 -19.25 3.85
C SER A 16 -5.90 -19.64 5.25
N GLY A 17 -6.85 -18.86 5.78
CA GLY A 17 -7.39 -19.04 7.14
C GLY A 17 -6.65 -18.24 8.22
N SER A 18 -5.57 -17.53 7.87
CA SER A 18 -4.88 -16.61 8.79
C SER A 18 -5.84 -15.53 9.30
N ARG A 19 -5.71 -15.17 10.58
CA ARG A 19 -6.53 -14.13 11.21
C ARG A 19 -5.70 -12.87 11.42
N ILE A 20 -5.79 -11.95 10.46
CA ILE A 20 -5.15 -10.64 10.53
C ILE A 20 -6.15 -9.63 11.09
N THR A 21 -5.71 -8.86 12.08
CA THR A 21 -6.49 -7.72 12.60
C THR A 21 -6.05 -6.46 11.85
N LEU A 22 -7.01 -5.71 11.32
CA LEU A 22 -6.76 -4.43 10.66
C LEU A 22 -7.31 -3.29 11.51
N SER A 23 -6.52 -2.24 11.70
CA SER A 23 -6.94 -1.02 12.42
C SER A 23 -6.33 0.22 11.79
N GLN A 24 -6.80 1.40 12.20
CA GLN A 24 -6.14 2.66 11.85
C GLN A 24 -4.92 2.88 12.77
N PRO A 25 -3.83 3.52 12.30
CA PRO A 25 -2.77 4.00 13.17
C PRO A 25 -3.31 5.02 14.19
N GLU A 26 -2.83 4.96 15.43
CA GLU A 26 -3.19 5.94 16.46
C GLU A 26 -2.66 7.34 16.10
N GLU A 27 -1.44 7.39 15.55
CA GLU A 27 -0.83 8.58 14.98
C GLU A 27 -0.53 8.34 13.50
N GLN A 28 -0.91 9.30 12.65
CA GLN A 28 -0.72 9.20 11.21
C GLN A 28 0.72 9.60 10.83
N PRO A 29 1.50 8.74 10.16
CA PRO A 29 2.89 9.02 9.79
C PRO A 29 2.95 9.97 8.59
N SER A 30 2.69 11.25 8.83
CA SER A 30 2.50 12.27 7.78
C SER A 30 3.69 12.40 6.82
N GLN A 31 4.92 12.32 7.33
CA GLN A 31 6.13 12.41 6.50
C GLN A 31 6.27 11.21 5.55
N LEU A 32 6.01 9.99 6.02
CA LEU A 32 5.99 8.79 5.20
C LEU A 32 4.88 8.86 4.14
N ILE A 33 3.68 9.29 4.54
CA ILE A 33 2.53 9.48 3.64
C ILE A 33 2.87 10.47 2.52
N ASP A 34 3.51 11.60 2.86
CA ASP A 34 3.87 12.64 1.90
C ASP A 34 4.95 12.14 0.91
N ALA A 35 5.97 11.44 1.42
CA ALA A 35 7.05 10.87 0.62
C ALA A 35 6.52 9.84 -0.39
N LEU A 36 5.73 8.87 0.08
CA LEU A 36 5.10 7.86 -0.77
C LEU A 36 4.10 8.46 -1.75
N SER A 37 3.31 9.45 -1.31
CA SER A 37 2.43 10.19 -2.23
C SER A 37 3.21 10.93 -3.32
N GLY A 38 4.43 11.40 -3.01
CA GLY A 38 5.37 11.96 -3.99
C GLY A 38 5.82 10.92 -5.01
N LEU A 39 6.24 9.76 -4.54
CA LEU A 39 6.62 8.61 -5.37
C LEU A 39 5.47 8.18 -6.29
N PHE A 40 4.29 7.87 -5.73
CA PHE A 40 3.15 7.35 -6.49
C PHE A 40 2.60 8.29 -7.56
N LYS A 41 2.85 9.61 -7.45
CA LYS A 41 2.55 10.57 -8.52
C LYS A 41 3.38 10.27 -9.77
N GLN A 42 4.61 9.79 -9.63
CA GLN A 42 5.51 9.43 -10.73
C GLN A 42 5.15 8.07 -11.35
N HIS A 43 4.65 7.12 -10.55
CA HIS A 43 4.23 5.80 -11.04
C HIS A 43 2.80 5.82 -11.57
N LYS A 44 2.64 5.93 -12.90
CA LYS A 44 1.33 5.99 -13.57
C LYS A 44 0.33 4.90 -13.16
N PRO A 45 0.75 3.63 -12.97
CA PRO A 45 -0.20 2.58 -12.60
C PRO A 45 -0.87 2.79 -11.24
N VAL A 46 -0.27 3.49 -10.29
CA VAL A 46 -0.88 3.65 -8.96
C VAL A 46 -2.12 4.53 -9.04
N ARG A 47 -3.29 3.94 -8.75
CA ARG A 47 -4.59 4.63 -8.71
C ARG A 47 -4.92 5.11 -7.31
N ARG A 48 -4.79 4.24 -6.33
CA ARG A 48 -5.07 4.52 -4.91
C ARG A 48 -4.02 3.84 -4.04
N ALA A 49 -3.68 4.47 -2.93
CA ALA A 49 -2.90 3.85 -1.86
C ALA A 49 -3.60 4.06 -0.52
N PHE A 50 -3.60 3.02 0.31
CA PHE A 50 -4.27 2.96 1.60
C PHE A 50 -3.25 2.63 2.68
N LEU A 51 -3.48 3.11 3.90
CA LEU A 51 -2.63 2.84 5.05
C LEU A 51 -3.47 2.31 6.20
N VAL A 52 -3.03 1.21 6.78
CA VAL A 52 -3.60 0.63 8.01
C VAL A 52 -2.49 0.04 8.87
N MET A 53 -2.82 -0.31 10.10
CA MET A 53 -2.05 -1.25 10.89
C MET A 53 -2.57 -2.66 10.62
N ALA A 54 -1.67 -3.62 10.41
CA ALA A 54 -1.98 -5.03 10.28
C ALA A 54 -1.29 -5.83 11.39
N HIS A 55 -2.03 -6.69 12.08
CA HIS A 55 -1.47 -7.57 13.11
C HIS A 55 -1.81 -9.03 12.84
N ASN A 56 -0.81 -9.82 12.48
CA ASN A 56 -0.90 -11.26 12.55
C ASN A 56 -0.30 -11.74 13.87
N LYS A 57 -1.13 -11.93 14.90
CA LYS A 57 -0.68 -12.37 16.24
C LYS A 57 0.07 -13.70 16.27
N SER A 58 0.00 -14.48 15.19
CA SER A 58 0.74 -15.74 15.06
C SER A 58 2.16 -15.56 14.52
N LEU A 59 2.46 -14.42 13.89
CA LEU A 59 3.76 -14.12 13.28
C LEU A 59 4.45 -12.92 13.93
N ASP A 60 3.68 -11.90 14.32
CA ASP A 60 4.21 -10.61 14.76
C ASP A 60 3.92 -10.35 16.24
N GLU A 61 4.92 -9.83 16.95
CA GLU A 61 4.74 -9.37 18.33
C GLU A 61 3.84 -8.12 18.39
N LYS A 62 4.01 -7.21 17.42
CA LYS A 62 3.30 -5.94 17.30
C LYS A 62 2.63 -5.80 15.93
N PRO A 63 1.61 -4.95 15.79
CA PRO A 63 1.10 -4.56 14.49
C PRO A 63 2.16 -3.84 13.66
N ASN A 64 2.23 -4.13 12.36
CA ASN A 64 3.06 -3.41 11.39
C ASN A 64 2.21 -2.43 10.58
N LEU A 65 2.84 -1.41 10.01
CA LEU A 65 2.20 -0.58 8.99
C LEU A 65 2.01 -1.42 7.72
N LEU A 66 0.83 -1.34 7.10
CA LEU A 66 0.54 -1.99 5.83
C LEU A 66 0.03 -0.96 4.82
N ILE A 67 0.71 -0.91 3.68
CA ILE A 67 0.33 -0.08 2.54
C ILE A 67 -0.29 -0.98 1.46
N GLY A 68 -1.58 -0.75 1.20
CA GLY A 68 -2.27 -1.38 0.08
C GLY A 68 -2.19 -0.50 -1.16
N LEU A 69 -1.72 -1.05 -2.28
CA LEU A 69 -1.64 -0.37 -3.56
C LEU A 69 -2.65 -0.94 -4.54
N GLU A 70 -3.54 -0.09 -5.01
CA GLU A 70 -4.42 -0.43 -6.13
C GLU A 70 -3.88 0.18 -7.41
N LEU A 71 -3.65 -0.69 -8.39
CA LEU A 71 -3.09 -0.33 -9.68
C LEU A 71 -4.19 -0.22 -10.74
N SER A 72 -3.92 0.54 -11.80
CA SER A 72 -4.71 0.52 -13.03
C SER A 72 -4.48 -0.77 -13.80
N ASP A 73 -5.32 -1.05 -14.79
CA ASP A 73 -5.22 -2.27 -15.57
C ASP A 73 -3.85 -2.41 -16.26
N ALA A 74 -3.33 -3.65 -16.25
CA ALA A 74 -2.13 -4.12 -16.95
C ALA A 74 -0.76 -3.51 -16.58
N PRO A 75 -0.36 -3.44 -15.29
CA PRO A 75 1.06 -3.32 -14.95
C PRO A 75 1.75 -4.67 -15.27
N THR A 76 3.01 -4.62 -15.68
CA THR A 76 3.83 -5.84 -15.77
C THR A 76 4.32 -6.24 -14.38
N ASP A 77 4.67 -7.52 -14.19
CA ASP A 77 5.28 -7.99 -12.93
C ASP A 77 6.56 -7.20 -12.60
N ASP A 78 7.33 -6.81 -13.63
CA ASP A 78 8.51 -5.96 -13.47
C ASP A 78 8.14 -4.55 -12.98
N ASP A 79 7.10 -3.92 -13.53
CA ASP A 79 6.62 -2.62 -13.04
C ASP A 79 6.17 -2.69 -11.57
N MET A 80 5.52 -3.79 -11.20
CA MET A 80 5.07 -4.04 -9.82
C MET A 80 6.26 -4.21 -8.89
N ASN A 81 7.24 -5.03 -9.25
CA ASN A 81 8.44 -5.28 -8.44
C ASN A 81 9.26 -4.00 -8.25
N VAL A 82 9.48 -3.21 -9.31
CA VAL A 82 10.17 -1.92 -9.23
C VAL A 82 9.43 -0.96 -8.32
N LEU A 83 8.11 -0.84 -8.46
CA LEU A 83 7.29 0.03 -7.61
C LEU A 83 7.40 -0.35 -6.12
N ILE A 84 7.29 -1.64 -5.79
CA ILE A 84 7.38 -2.13 -4.41
C ILE A 84 8.78 -1.89 -3.85
N GLN A 85 9.83 -2.14 -4.63
CA GLN A 85 11.20 -1.89 -4.21
C GLN A 85 11.44 -0.41 -3.92
N GLU A 86 11.09 0.49 -4.85
CA GLU A 86 11.30 1.93 -4.67
C GLU A 86 10.44 2.48 -3.51
N ALA A 87 9.23 1.97 -3.32
CA ALA A 87 8.40 2.33 -2.18
C ALA A 87 9.01 1.88 -0.85
N GLY A 88 9.60 0.69 -0.81
CA GLY A 88 10.36 0.19 0.35
C GLY A 88 11.57 1.06 0.66
N GLU A 89 12.36 1.41 -0.36
CA GLU A 89 13.53 2.29 -0.23
C GLU A 89 13.14 3.67 0.32
N VAL A 90 12.07 4.28 -0.23
CA VAL A 90 11.54 5.56 0.27
C VAL A 90 11.05 5.42 1.71
N ALA A 91 10.36 4.34 2.05
CA ALA A 91 9.83 4.15 3.39
C ALA A 91 10.93 4.00 4.45
N CYS A 92 12.02 3.30 4.14
CA CYS A 92 13.14 3.11 5.06
C CYS A 92 13.75 4.44 5.57
N GLU A 93 13.62 5.54 4.83
CA GLU A 93 14.10 6.86 5.29
C GLU A 93 13.28 7.42 6.46
N TYR A 94 12.08 6.89 6.72
CA TYR A 94 11.12 7.40 7.71
C TYR A 94 10.80 6.39 8.83
N LEU A 95 11.40 5.20 8.80
CA LEU A 95 11.21 4.15 9.79
C LEU A 95 12.40 4.10 10.75
N THR A 96 12.12 3.84 12.02
CA THR A 96 13.16 3.48 13.01
C THR A 96 13.58 2.01 12.86
N GLU A 97 14.66 1.60 13.52
CA GLU A 97 15.20 0.22 13.42
C GLU A 97 14.19 -0.87 13.82
N ASP A 98 13.22 -0.54 14.67
CA ASP A 98 12.20 -1.46 15.17
C ASP A 98 10.87 -1.37 14.39
N GLU A 99 10.77 -0.48 13.41
CA GLU A 99 9.56 -0.29 12.60
C GLU A 99 9.71 -0.93 11.24
N SER A 100 8.60 -1.49 10.74
CA SER A 100 8.51 -2.06 9.41
C SER A 100 7.25 -1.56 8.71
N VAL A 101 7.31 -1.61 7.38
CA VAL A 101 6.15 -1.41 6.53
C VAL A 101 6.03 -2.55 5.55
N ASP A 102 4.84 -3.13 5.50
CA ASP A 102 4.46 -4.15 4.53
C ASP A 102 3.76 -3.47 3.35
N PHE A 103 3.93 -4.05 2.16
CA PHE A 103 3.20 -3.64 0.97
C PHE A 103 2.39 -4.80 0.41
N CYS A 104 1.17 -4.54 -0.03
CA CYS A 104 0.38 -5.50 -0.79
C CYS A 104 -0.29 -4.84 -1.99
N LEU A 105 -0.49 -5.64 -3.04
CA LEU A 105 -1.23 -5.23 -4.22
C LEU A 105 -2.70 -5.63 -4.04
N LEU A 106 -3.60 -4.69 -4.31
CA LEU A 106 -5.02 -4.87 -4.06
C LEU A 106 -5.73 -5.37 -5.32
N ASN A 107 -6.59 -6.36 -5.12
CA ASN A 107 -7.46 -6.91 -6.15
C ASN A 107 -8.93 -6.74 -5.71
N GLU A 108 -9.72 -6.03 -6.52
CA GLU A 108 -11.12 -5.73 -6.22
C GLU A 108 -12.01 -6.98 -6.09
N ASN A 109 -11.59 -8.10 -6.69
CA ASN A 109 -12.30 -9.37 -6.65
C ASN A 109 -11.93 -10.22 -5.43
N GLU A 110 -10.92 -9.81 -4.64
CA GLU A 110 -10.48 -10.52 -3.45
C GLU A 110 -11.19 -10.05 -2.19
N ARG A 111 -11.52 -11.01 -1.33
CA ARG A 111 -12.03 -10.75 0.02
C ARG A 111 -10.87 -10.49 1.01
N GLY A 112 -11.19 -10.19 2.26
CA GLY A 112 -10.17 -9.99 3.30
C GLY A 112 -9.57 -8.59 3.23
N ILE A 113 -8.24 -8.50 3.14
CA ILE A 113 -7.49 -7.23 3.19
C ILE A 113 -7.91 -6.29 2.06
N SER A 114 -7.92 -6.78 0.81
CA SER A 114 -8.32 -6.00 -0.38
C SER A 114 -9.71 -5.41 -0.21
N HIS A 115 -10.69 -6.22 0.19
CA HIS A 115 -12.05 -5.77 0.45
C HIS A 115 -12.13 -4.71 1.55
N TYR A 116 -11.45 -4.92 2.69
CA TYR A 116 -11.48 -3.97 3.80
C TYR A 116 -10.87 -2.62 3.41
N LEU A 117 -9.70 -2.62 2.76
CA LEU A 117 -9.04 -1.39 2.35
C LEU A 117 -9.88 -0.61 1.33
N ILE A 118 -10.41 -1.30 0.31
CA ILE A 118 -11.18 -0.65 -0.76
C ILE A 118 -12.53 -0.11 -0.26
N GLN A 119 -13.23 -0.84 0.62
CA GLN A 119 -14.62 -0.54 0.99
C GLN A 119 -14.78 0.18 2.33
N HIS A 120 -13.78 0.10 3.23
CA HIS A 120 -13.89 0.58 4.60
C HIS A 120 -12.75 1.50 5.03
N THR A 121 -11.80 1.82 4.14
CA THR A 121 -10.68 2.72 4.43
C THR A 121 -10.60 3.85 3.42
N GLN A 122 -10.27 5.05 3.89
CA GLN A 122 -10.02 6.19 3.01
C GLN A 122 -8.58 6.09 2.46
N PRO A 123 -8.38 6.23 1.13
CA PRO A 123 -7.03 6.25 0.58
C PRO A 123 -6.30 7.53 1.01
N PHE A 124 -5.03 7.42 1.38
CA PHE A 124 -4.18 8.59 1.63
C PHE A 124 -3.68 9.20 0.32
N TYR A 125 -3.55 8.38 -0.72
CA TYR A 125 -3.23 8.81 -2.08
C TYR A 125 -4.32 8.34 -3.03
N GLN A 126 -4.83 9.27 -3.84
CA GLN A 126 -5.69 8.96 -4.96
C GLN A 126 -5.26 9.77 -6.18
N ARG A 127 -4.95 9.07 -7.26
CA ARG A 127 -4.63 9.71 -8.53
C ARG A 127 -5.85 10.49 -9.00
N LYS A 128 -5.68 11.80 -9.18
CA LYS A 128 -6.73 12.65 -9.74
C LYS A 128 -6.95 12.25 -11.19
N LEU A 129 -8.16 11.82 -11.53
CA LEU A 129 -8.56 11.71 -12.93
C LEU A 129 -8.51 13.12 -13.55
N GLY A 130 -7.92 13.24 -14.74
CA GLY A 130 -7.91 14.50 -15.49
C GLY A 130 -9.34 15.02 -15.69
N SER A 131 -9.49 16.35 -15.81
CA SER A 131 -10.80 17.02 -15.87
C SER A 131 -11.81 16.42 -16.86
N TRP A 132 -11.32 15.76 -17.91
CA TRP A 132 -12.11 15.12 -18.96
C TRP A 132 -12.97 13.92 -18.50
N LEU A 133 -12.63 13.26 -17.37
CA LEU A 133 -13.39 12.11 -16.85
C LEU A 133 -14.47 12.48 -15.82
N ARG A 134 -14.50 13.73 -15.32
CA ARG A 134 -15.56 14.17 -14.40
C ARG A 134 -16.94 14.22 -15.07
N ASP A 135 -16.97 14.46 -16.37
CA ASP A 135 -18.22 14.58 -17.13
C ASP A 135 -18.78 13.22 -17.59
N THR A 136 -18.01 12.13 -17.46
CA THR A 136 -18.34 10.82 -18.03
C THR A 136 -18.55 9.70 -17.00
N ILE A 137 -18.26 9.93 -15.71
CA ILE A 137 -18.46 8.92 -14.66
C ILE A 137 -19.46 9.46 -13.63
N PRO A 138 -20.62 8.79 -13.42
CA PRO A 138 -21.57 9.20 -12.39
C PRO A 138 -20.93 9.03 -11.01
N ILE A 139 -20.78 10.14 -10.30
CA ILE A 139 -20.30 10.16 -8.92
C ILE A 139 -21.45 9.66 -8.03
N VAL A 140 -21.36 8.42 -7.57
CA VAL A 140 -22.30 7.90 -6.57
C VAL A 140 -21.77 8.27 -5.19
N ASN A 141 -22.11 9.47 -4.72
CA ASN A 141 -21.97 9.80 -3.30
C ASN A 141 -23.02 8.98 -2.55
N ARG A 142 -22.61 8.03 -1.71
CA ARG A 142 -23.50 7.44 -0.71
C ARG A 142 -23.40 8.27 0.56
N GLU A 143 -24.54 8.84 0.94
CA GLU A 143 -24.77 9.54 2.22
C GLU A 143 -24.70 8.61 3.42
#